data_AF-A0A7C3R2X3-F1
#
_entry.id   AF-A0A7C3R2X3-F1
#
_cell.length_a   1.000
_cell.length_b   1.000
_cell.length_c   1.000
_cell.angle_alpha   90.00
_cell.angle_beta   90.00
_cell.angle_gamma   90.00
#
_symmetry.space_group_name_H-M   'P 1'
#
loop_
_entity.id
_entity.type
_entity.pdbx_description
1 polymer ?
#
loop_
_entity_poly.entity_id
_entity_poly.type
_entity_poly.pdbx_seq_one_letter_code
_entity_poly.pdbx_strand_id
1 'polypeptide(L)'
;MGAAARFFKLIRKAGHGGFVICILCVVFALVACSGSTLGQKTPQAGEVSGQPTNTPIPTSCGDGLCEKGEEDTCCTDCGCQDPAKICDRYIVKCIDKVVLSDEARQEILSRYKQWPLIEETDDVQANEAVKVFRFNCGDQSRQCVHIVYVDRTGKVIQEQETK
;
A
#
# COMPACT_ATOMS: atom_id res chain seq x y z
N MET A 1 14.82 38.23 14.66
CA MET A 1 16.16 38.83 14.43
C MET A 1 17.19 37.93 15.09
N GLY A 2 18.28 37.58 14.38
CA GLY A 2 19.36 36.66 14.82
C GLY A 2 19.47 35.44 13.89
N ALA A 3 20.02 35.58 12.67
CA ALA A 3 21.46 35.53 12.35
C ALA A 3 22.14 34.19 12.72
N ALA A 4 22.30 33.35 11.68
CA ALA A 4 23.53 32.61 11.29
C ALA A 4 24.19 31.68 12.35
N ALA A 5 24.71 30.49 12.04
CA ALA A 5 25.55 30.15 10.91
C ALA A 5 26.01 28.68 11.01
N ARG A 6 26.43 28.12 9.86
CA ARG A 6 27.53 27.15 9.67
C ARG A 6 27.33 25.70 10.15
N PHE A 7 27.31 24.78 9.18
CA PHE A 7 27.86 23.41 9.14
C PHE A 7 27.03 22.69 8.05
N PHE A 8 27.43 22.49 6.80
CA PHE A 8 28.68 21.99 6.24
C PHE A 8 28.84 22.54 4.81
N LYS A 9 29.98 23.17 4.53
CA LYS A 9 30.46 23.49 3.18
C LYS A 9 31.93 23.13 3.15
N LEU A 10 32.27 21.91 2.73
CA LEU A 10 33.67 21.52 2.47
C LEU A 10 33.76 20.15 1.77
N ILE A 11 33.42 20.08 0.47
CA ILE A 11 34.07 19.16 -0.46
C ILE A 11 34.28 19.88 -1.80
N ARG A 12 35.39 20.61 -1.91
CA ARG A 12 36.04 21.00 -3.17
C ARG A 12 37.52 21.23 -2.90
N LYS A 13 38.38 20.27 -3.26
CA LYS A 13 39.69 20.49 -3.91
C LYS A 13 40.47 19.19 -4.09
N ALA A 14 40.30 18.59 -5.27
CA ALA A 14 41.37 18.01 -6.09
C ALA A 14 40.82 18.17 -7.52
N GLY A 15 41.43 18.88 -8.47
CA GLY A 15 42.84 19.14 -8.67
C GLY A 15 43.28 18.31 -9.87
N HIS A 16 43.26 18.94 -11.05
CA HIS A 16 43.84 18.53 -12.33
C HIS A 16 43.02 17.62 -13.27
N GLY A 17 42.62 18.22 -14.40
CA GLY A 17 43.01 17.68 -15.70
C GLY A 17 42.03 16.72 -16.38
N GLY A 18 41.10 17.28 -17.16
CA GLY A 18 40.59 16.63 -18.37
C GLY A 18 39.52 15.57 -18.17
N PHE A 19 38.25 15.97 -18.09
CA PHE A 19 37.11 15.14 -18.54
C PHE A 19 35.86 16.02 -18.77
N VAL A 20 36.08 17.21 -19.33
CA VAL A 20 35.01 17.98 -19.98
C VAL A 20 34.97 17.47 -21.40
N ILE A 21 33.77 17.14 -21.91
CA ILE A 21 33.46 16.57 -23.24
C ILE A 21 33.45 15.03 -23.27
N CYS A 22 32.37 14.37 -22.81
CA CYS A 22 31.93 13.10 -23.43
C CYS A 22 30.58 12.51 -22.98
N ILE A 23 29.69 13.19 -22.24
CA ILE A 23 28.38 12.61 -21.88
C ILE A 23 27.24 13.60 -22.17
N LEU A 24 27.28 14.15 -23.39
CA LEU A 24 26.16 14.87 -24.02
C LEU A 24 25.78 14.21 -25.38
N CYS A 25 26.17 12.95 -25.59
CA CYS A 25 25.95 12.20 -26.86
C CYS A 25 25.12 10.92 -26.71
N VAL A 26 24.34 10.74 -25.63
CA VAL A 26 23.39 9.61 -25.50
C VAL A 26 21.95 10.13 -25.35
N VAL A 27 21.66 11.19 -26.09
CA VAL A 27 20.33 11.53 -26.58
C VAL A 27 20.50 11.47 -28.10
N PHE A 28 19.60 10.83 -28.85
CA PHE A 28 19.63 10.65 -30.32
C PHE A 28 20.32 9.42 -30.93
N ALA A 29 20.11 8.23 -30.38
CA ALA A 29 20.24 7.02 -31.19
C ALA A 29 19.06 6.06 -30.96
N LEU A 30 18.19 6.00 -31.99
CA LEU A 30 17.39 4.85 -32.38
C LEU A 30 16.12 4.63 -31.55
N VAL A 31 14.94 5.12 -31.94
CA VAL A 31 14.21 4.91 -33.21
C VAL A 31 13.97 3.43 -33.49
N ALA A 32 12.67 3.09 -33.49
CA ALA A 32 12.03 2.02 -34.27
C ALA A 32 12.42 0.56 -34.01
N CYS A 33 11.69 -0.06 -33.10
CA CYS A 33 11.01 -1.32 -33.42
C CYS A 33 9.51 -1.02 -33.27
N SER A 34 8.74 -0.87 -34.35
CA SER A 34 8.13 -2.00 -35.08
C SER A 34 7.40 -2.90 -34.07
N GLY A 35 6.08 -2.80 -33.90
CA GLY A 35 5.10 -2.99 -34.95
C GLY A 35 4.69 -4.46 -34.98
N SER A 36 3.42 -4.70 -34.63
CA SER A 36 2.63 -5.91 -34.95
C SER A 36 2.95 -7.20 -34.18
N THR A 37 2.02 -7.59 -33.29
CA THR A 37 1.11 -8.72 -33.59
C THR A 37 -0.14 -8.62 -32.74
N LEU A 38 -1.25 -8.31 -33.41
CA LEU A 38 -2.59 -8.63 -32.98
C LEU A 38 -2.67 -10.16 -32.85
N GLY A 39 -2.72 -10.66 -31.62
CA GLY A 39 -3.02 -12.06 -31.31
C GLY A 39 -4.34 -12.13 -30.57
N GLN A 40 -5.46 -11.94 -31.28
CA GLN A 40 -6.76 -12.36 -30.77
C GLN A 40 -6.77 -13.89 -30.70
N LYS A 41 -6.41 -14.43 -29.54
CA LYS A 41 -6.73 -15.81 -29.20
C LYS A 41 -8.16 -15.82 -28.70
N THR A 42 -9.08 -16.20 -29.57
CA THR A 42 -10.44 -16.58 -29.24
C THR A 42 -10.39 -17.55 -28.05
N PRO A 43 -11.00 -17.26 -26.90
CA PRO A 43 -11.22 -18.30 -25.91
C PRO A 43 -12.20 -19.28 -26.52
N GLN A 44 -11.67 -20.43 -26.94
CA GLN A 44 -12.46 -21.62 -27.21
C GLN A 44 -13.30 -21.88 -25.96
N ALA A 45 -14.61 -21.93 -26.15
CA ALA A 45 -15.53 -22.58 -25.24
C ALA A 45 -15.14 -24.07 -25.18
N GLY A 46 -14.14 -24.35 -24.35
CA GLY A 46 -13.70 -25.69 -23.99
C GLY A 46 -14.59 -26.17 -22.86
N GLU A 47 -15.47 -27.09 -23.23
CA GLU A 47 -16.29 -27.91 -22.36
C GLU A 47 -15.37 -28.68 -21.38
N VAL A 48 -15.20 -28.17 -20.16
CA VAL A 48 -14.57 -28.92 -19.07
C VAL A 48 -15.67 -29.75 -18.42
N SER A 49 -15.86 -30.95 -18.96
CA SER A 49 -16.42 -32.08 -18.24
C SER A 49 -15.41 -32.48 -17.16
N GLY A 50 -15.61 -31.92 -15.96
CA GLY A 50 -14.85 -32.23 -14.75
C GLY A 50 -15.84 -32.63 -13.65
N GLN A 51 -15.68 -33.86 -13.16
CA GLN A 51 -16.50 -34.48 -12.13
C GLN A 51 -16.83 -33.57 -10.93
N PRO A 52 -18.04 -33.70 -10.34
CA PRO A 52 -18.38 -33.04 -9.09
C PRO A 52 -17.49 -33.59 -7.96
N THR A 53 -16.46 -32.83 -7.59
CA THR A 53 -15.78 -33.02 -6.31
C THR A 53 -16.68 -32.50 -5.21
N ASN A 54 -17.30 -33.43 -4.48
CA ASN A 54 -18.02 -33.16 -3.24
C ASN A 54 -17.07 -32.57 -2.17
N THR A 55 -16.91 -31.25 -2.17
CA THR A 55 -16.60 -30.51 -0.95
C THR A 55 -17.35 -29.18 -1.05
N PRO A 56 -18.48 -29.02 -0.36
CA PRO A 56 -19.17 -27.75 -0.32
C PRO A 56 -18.31 -26.80 0.52
N ILE A 57 -17.74 -25.78 -0.10
CA ILE A 57 -17.29 -24.59 0.62
C ILE A 57 -18.40 -23.56 0.42
N PRO A 58 -19.28 -23.34 1.40
CA PRO A 58 -20.07 -22.12 1.41
C PRO A 58 -19.12 -20.98 1.83
N THR A 59 -18.54 -20.27 0.86
CA THR A 59 -17.66 -19.10 1.07
C THR A 59 -18.43 -17.78 1.16
N SER A 60 -19.71 -17.84 1.48
CA SER A 60 -20.62 -16.69 1.56
C SER A 60 -21.76 -17.05 2.51
N CYS A 61 -22.17 -16.11 3.36
CA CYS A 61 -23.44 -16.21 4.08
C CYS A 61 -24.53 -16.04 3.02
N GLY A 62 -24.93 -17.15 2.39
CA GLY A 62 -25.79 -17.19 1.19
C GLY A 62 -27.20 -16.62 1.41
N ASP A 63 -27.54 -16.31 2.65
CA ASP A 63 -28.76 -15.68 3.15
C ASP A 63 -28.52 -14.28 3.75
N GLY A 64 -27.28 -13.78 3.74
CA GLY A 64 -26.88 -12.51 4.34
C GLY A 64 -26.77 -12.54 5.87
N LEU A 65 -26.81 -13.71 6.50
CA LEU A 65 -26.70 -13.88 7.95
C LEU A 65 -25.63 -14.92 8.25
N CYS A 66 -24.71 -14.60 9.15
CA CYS A 66 -23.68 -15.57 9.52
C CYS A 66 -24.07 -16.35 10.76
N GLU A 67 -24.08 -17.67 10.60
CA GLU A 67 -24.35 -18.59 11.69
C GLU A 67 -23.11 -18.72 12.58
N LYS A 68 -23.34 -19.25 13.78
CA LYS A 68 -22.28 -19.42 14.76
C LYS A 68 -21.23 -20.41 14.24
N GLY A 69 -19.98 -19.97 14.12
CA GLY A 69 -18.87 -20.74 13.56
C GLY A 69 -18.49 -20.38 12.12
N GLU A 70 -19.27 -19.53 11.44
CA GLU A 70 -18.98 -19.04 10.08
C GLU A 70 -18.38 -17.62 10.07
N GLU A 71 -18.16 -17.01 11.25
CA GLU A 71 -17.87 -15.59 11.40
C GLU A 71 -16.56 -15.17 10.72
N ASP A 72 -15.54 -16.02 10.79
CA ASP A 72 -14.26 -15.75 10.14
C ASP A 72 -14.40 -15.90 8.63
N THR A 73 -15.04 -16.98 8.15
CA THR A 73 -15.19 -17.32 6.72
C THR A 73 -16.20 -16.48 5.97
N CYS A 74 -16.98 -15.65 6.65
CA CYS A 74 -18.04 -14.86 6.05
C CYS A 74 -18.04 -13.40 6.50
N CYS A 75 -16.87 -12.91 6.92
CA CYS A 75 -16.72 -11.53 7.41
C CYS A 75 -17.08 -10.47 6.36
N THR A 76 -17.07 -10.80 5.06
CA THR A 76 -17.47 -9.87 4.00
C THR A 76 -18.95 -9.52 4.04
N ASP A 77 -19.79 -10.49 4.44
CA ASP A 77 -21.24 -10.36 4.42
C ASP A 77 -21.78 -9.83 5.76
N CYS A 78 -21.23 -10.32 6.89
CA CYS A 78 -21.68 -9.90 8.22
C CYS A 78 -20.73 -8.94 8.96
N GLY A 79 -19.53 -8.70 8.45
CA GLY A 79 -18.48 -8.02 9.20
C GLY A 79 -17.87 -8.90 10.30
N CYS A 80 -16.95 -8.33 11.07
CA CYS A 80 -16.38 -8.99 12.23
C CYS A 80 -17.20 -8.66 13.48
N GLN A 81 -17.59 -9.69 14.26
CA GLN A 81 -18.31 -9.48 15.53
C GLN A 81 -17.46 -8.76 16.57
N ASP A 82 -16.16 -9.04 16.58
CA ASP A 82 -15.21 -8.38 17.46
C ASP A 82 -14.86 -6.99 16.90
N PRO A 83 -15.19 -5.89 17.61
CA PRO A 83 -14.85 -4.54 17.17
C PRO A 83 -13.34 -4.29 17.13
N ALA A 84 -12.52 -5.14 17.74
CA ALA A 84 -11.06 -5.11 17.63
C ALA A 84 -10.54 -5.78 16.35
N LYS A 85 -11.42 -6.31 15.47
CA LYS A 85 -11.04 -6.95 14.21
C LYS A 85 -11.57 -6.22 12.98
N ILE A 86 -10.90 -6.41 11.84
CA ILE A 86 -11.28 -5.92 10.52
C ILE A 86 -11.36 -7.10 9.55
N CYS A 87 -12.30 -7.05 8.61
CA CYS A 87 -12.46 -8.10 7.60
C CYS A 87 -11.48 -7.90 6.45
N ASP A 88 -10.59 -8.87 6.24
CA ASP A 88 -9.84 -9.00 5.01
C ASP A 88 -10.71 -9.70 3.96
N ARG A 89 -11.11 -8.93 2.94
CA ARG A 89 -11.97 -9.42 1.85
C ARG A 89 -11.27 -10.38 0.90
N TYR A 90 -9.94 -10.40 0.85
CA TYR A 90 -9.18 -11.23 -0.07
C TYR A 90 -9.05 -12.67 0.42
N ILE A 91 -8.79 -12.85 1.72
CA ILE A 91 -8.72 -14.17 2.35
C ILE A 91 -10.01 -14.57 3.07
N VAL A 92 -10.98 -13.65 3.10
CA VAL A 92 -12.28 -13.79 3.78
C VAL A 92 -12.08 -14.21 5.24
N LYS A 93 -11.34 -13.38 5.99
CA LYS A 93 -11.05 -13.60 7.42
C LYS A 93 -11.07 -12.31 8.23
N CYS A 94 -11.52 -12.42 9.47
CA CYS A 94 -11.33 -11.38 10.47
C CYS A 94 -9.91 -11.39 11.01
N ILE A 95 -9.20 -10.28 10.84
CA ILE A 95 -7.85 -10.07 11.38
C ILE A 95 -7.86 -8.98 12.44
N ASP A 96 -6.94 -9.05 13.40
CA ASP A 96 -6.85 -8.06 14.48
C ASP A 96 -6.50 -6.67 13.92
N LYS A 97 -7.19 -5.63 14.40
CA LYS A 97 -6.92 -4.24 14.05
C LYS A 97 -5.54 -3.81 14.56
N VAL A 98 -4.95 -2.87 13.84
CA VAL A 98 -3.69 -2.25 14.25
C VAL A 98 -3.93 -1.22 15.35
N VAL A 99 -3.45 -1.53 16.54
CA VAL A 99 -3.35 -0.58 17.65
C VAL A 99 -1.96 0.03 17.63
N LEU A 100 -1.89 1.30 17.22
CA LEU A 100 -0.66 2.07 17.19
C LEU A 100 -0.47 2.76 18.54
N SER A 101 0.73 2.74 19.12
CA SER A 101 0.98 3.45 20.38
C SER A 101 0.81 4.96 20.20
N ASP A 102 0.37 5.68 21.23
CA ASP A 102 0.19 7.13 21.16
C ASP A 102 1.50 7.84 20.78
N GLU A 103 2.64 7.37 21.29
CA GLU A 103 3.97 7.90 20.98
C GLU A 103 4.30 7.74 19.49
N ALA A 104 4.13 6.53 18.94
CA ALA A 104 4.38 6.25 17.53
C ALA A 104 3.44 7.07 16.63
N ARG A 105 2.19 7.25 17.06
CA ARG A 105 1.19 8.03 16.34
C ARG A 105 1.59 9.50 16.29
N GLN A 106 1.98 10.07 17.42
CA GLN A 106 2.46 11.45 17.48
C GLN A 106 3.75 11.64 16.67
N GLU A 107 4.66 10.66 16.65
CA GLU A 107 5.86 10.71 15.82
C GLU A 107 5.51 10.81 14.33
N ILE A 108 4.62 9.94 13.84
CA ILE A 108 4.13 9.99 12.44
C ILE A 108 3.50 11.34 12.14
N LEU A 109 2.52 11.77 12.94
CA LEU A 109 1.84 13.05 12.74
C LEU A 109 2.81 14.24 12.82
N SER A 110 3.88 14.12 13.60
CA SER A 110 4.87 15.18 13.73
C SER A 110 5.71 15.40 12.48
N ARG A 111 5.94 14.34 11.68
CA ARG A 111 6.66 14.39 10.40
C ARG A 111 5.83 15.05 9.30
N TYR A 112 4.50 14.94 9.38
CA TYR A 112 3.56 15.45 8.37
C TYR A 112 2.82 16.74 8.82
N LYS A 113 3.32 17.47 9.83
CA LYS A 113 2.68 18.68 10.39
C LYS A 113 2.28 19.76 9.37
N GLN A 114 2.94 19.80 8.21
CA GLN A 114 2.60 20.75 7.14
C GLN A 114 1.31 20.41 6.38
N TRP A 115 0.81 19.19 6.51
CA TRP A 115 -0.34 18.68 5.77
C TRP A 115 -1.44 18.27 6.75
N PRO A 116 -2.66 18.84 6.62
CA PRO A 116 -3.80 18.42 7.43
C PRO A 116 -4.07 16.92 7.25
N LEU A 117 -4.20 16.19 8.36
CA LEU A 117 -4.72 14.83 8.36
C LEU A 117 -6.20 14.89 7.94
N ILE A 118 -6.54 14.14 6.89
CA ILE A 118 -7.91 13.97 6.41
C ILE A 118 -8.56 12.80 7.14
N GLU A 119 -7.84 11.68 7.19
CA GLU A 119 -8.39 10.41 7.66
C GLU A 119 -7.30 9.52 8.26
N GLU A 120 -7.68 8.75 9.28
CA GLU A 120 -6.86 7.68 9.87
C GLU A 120 -7.75 6.44 9.93
N THR A 121 -7.39 5.39 9.19
CA THR A 121 -8.16 4.14 9.10
C THR A 121 -7.27 2.92 9.31
N ASP A 122 -7.88 1.83 9.73
CA ASP A 122 -7.28 0.50 9.65
C ASP A 122 -7.67 -0.12 8.30
N ASP A 123 -6.71 -0.74 7.61
CA ASP A 123 -6.92 -1.43 6.33
C ASP A 123 -6.13 -2.75 6.32
N VAL A 124 -6.23 -3.51 5.22
CA VAL A 124 -5.51 -4.76 5.04
C VAL A 124 -4.69 -4.73 3.75
N GLN A 125 -3.38 -4.97 3.87
CA GLN A 125 -2.49 -5.05 2.73
C GLN A 125 -1.64 -6.31 2.82
N ALA A 126 -1.66 -7.12 1.75
CA ALA A 126 -0.92 -8.39 1.69
C ALA A 126 -1.20 -9.34 2.87
N ASN A 127 -2.46 -9.40 3.32
CA ASN A 127 -2.93 -10.20 4.47
C ASN A 127 -2.41 -9.73 5.84
N GLU A 128 -1.89 -8.51 5.93
CA GLU A 128 -1.49 -7.87 7.17
C GLU A 128 -2.34 -6.64 7.43
N ALA A 129 -2.79 -6.47 8.68
CA ALA A 129 -3.48 -5.26 9.08
C ALA A 129 -2.48 -4.10 9.08
N VAL A 130 -2.88 -2.97 8.50
CA VAL A 130 -2.05 -1.77 8.38
C VAL A 130 -2.81 -0.54 8.88
N LYS A 131 -2.06 0.47 9.35
CA LYS A 131 -2.60 1.79 9.66
C LYS A 131 -2.42 2.70 8.45
N VAL A 132 -3.49 3.30 7.97
CA VAL A 132 -3.47 4.19 6.80
C VAL A 132 -3.77 5.62 7.25
N PHE A 133 -2.82 6.51 7.01
CA PHE A 133 -2.97 7.95 7.23
C PHE A 133 -3.13 8.65 5.88
N ARG A 134 -4.22 9.38 5.70
CA ARG A 134 -4.45 10.21 4.50
C ARG A 134 -4.25 11.67 4.83
N PHE A 135 -3.36 12.32 4.10
CA PHE A 135 -3.04 13.74 4.29
C PHE A 135 -3.39 14.56 3.05
N ASN A 136 -3.72 15.84 3.27
CA ASN A 136 -3.91 16.80 2.18
C ASN A 136 -2.56 17.44 1.79
N CYS A 137 -1.98 17.01 0.67
CA CYS A 137 -0.58 17.29 0.33
C CYS A 137 -0.35 18.51 -0.58
N GLY A 138 -1.28 19.46 -0.59
CA GLY A 138 -1.25 20.59 -1.54
C GLY A 138 -2.04 20.30 -2.80
N ASP A 139 -2.06 21.27 -3.74
CA ASP A 139 -2.93 21.35 -4.94
C ASP A 139 -4.20 20.50 -4.81
N GLN A 140 -5.29 21.13 -4.34
CA GLN A 140 -6.57 20.63 -3.79
C GLN A 140 -7.13 19.25 -4.21
N SER A 141 -6.57 18.57 -5.20
CA SER A 141 -6.87 17.21 -5.64
C SER A 141 -5.88 16.12 -5.19
N ARG A 142 -4.70 16.43 -4.61
CA ARG A 142 -3.70 15.39 -4.25
C ARG A 142 -3.77 14.98 -2.78
N GLN A 143 -4.10 13.71 -2.55
CA GLN A 143 -3.99 13.06 -1.25
C GLN A 143 -2.67 12.28 -1.19
N CYS A 144 -1.86 12.47 -0.15
CA CYS A 144 -0.81 11.49 0.14
C CYS A 144 -1.40 10.42 1.05
N VAL A 145 -1.05 9.17 0.75
CA VAL A 145 -1.40 8.02 1.57
C VAL A 145 -0.12 7.51 2.21
N HIS A 146 -0.09 7.48 3.54
CA HIS A 146 1.00 6.91 4.31
C HIS A 146 0.53 5.64 5.00
N ILE A 147 1.11 4.52 4.63
CA ILE A 147 0.76 3.19 5.12
C ILE A 147 1.81 2.75 6.12
N VAL A 148 1.38 2.35 7.31
CA VAL A 148 2.24 1.98 8.42
C VAL A 148 1.92 0.55 8.82
N TYR A 149 2.94 -0.29 8.72
CA TYR A 149 2.90 -1.67 9.19
C TYR A 149 3.35 -1.69 10.64
N VAL A 150 2.57 -2.38 11.47
CA VAL A 150 2.77 -2.42 12.91
C VAL A 150 2.75 -3.87 13.36
N ASP A 151 3.63 -4.23 14.28
CA ASP A 151 3.62 -5.56 14.87
C ASP A 151 2.54 -5.71 15.96
N ARG A 152 2.43 -6.92 16.54
CA ARG A 152 1.48 -7.21 17.63
C ARG A 152 1.71 -6.42 18.91
N THR A 153 2.87 -5.77 19.05
CA THR A 153 3.21 -4.93 20.21
C THR A 153 2.82 -3.47 20.01
N GLY A 154 2.30 -3.11 18.83
CA GLY A 154 1.97 -1.73 18.49
C GLY A 154 3.17 -0.93 17.98
N LYS A 155 4.29 -1.59 17.66
CA LYS A 155 5.51 -0.95 17.16
C LYS A 155 5.54 -0.92 15.63
N VAL A 156 5.93 0.22 15.07
CA VAL A 156 6.12 0.38 13.61
C VAL A 156 7.28 -0.48 13.12
N ILE A 157 7.02 -1.34 12.14
CA ILE A 157 8.02 -2.22 11.51
C ILE A 157 8.38 -1.78 10.10
N GLN A 158 7.44 -1.16 9.37
CA GLN A 158 7.64 -0.69 8.01
C GLN A 158 6.70 0.48 7.70
N GLU A 159 7.12 1.36 6.81
CA GLU A 159 6.35 2.51 6.34
C GLU A 159 6.42 2.59 4.81
N GLN A 160 5.30 2.94 4.16
CA GLN A 160 5.22 3.15 2.73
C GLN A 160 4.44 4.43 2.41
N GLU A 161 5.02 5.31 1.59
CA GLU A 161 4.39 6.54 1.13
C GLU A 161 3.94 6.41 -0.33
N THR A 162 2.68 6.77 -0.60
CA THR A 162 2.10 6.83 -1.96
C THR A 162 1.66 8.26 -2.25
N LYS A 163 2.11 8.81 -3.38
CA LYS A 163 1.86 10.20 -3.84
C LYS A 163 1.07 10.23 -5.13
#